data_AF-A0A7R9ZB86-F1
#
_entry.id   AF-A0A7R9ZB86-F1
#
_cell.length_a   1.000
_cell.length_b   1.000
_cell.length_c   1.000
_cell.angle_alpha   90.00
_cell.angle_beta   90.00
_cell.angle_gamma   90.00
#
_symmetry.space_group_name_H-M   'P 1'
#
loop_
_entity.id
_entity.type
_entity.pdbx_description
1 polymer ?
#
loop_
_entity_poly.entity_id
_entity_poly.type
_entity_poly.pdbx_seq_one_letter_code
_entity_poly.pdbx_strand_id
1 'polypeptide(L)'
;TDEKFQSQGLSAYTWPTAYLLVISFEMAYGKRIIKSVDLKTLSGPVIYTNMLGWPPMLMFAAAGGEFTRLKEIYLENSVYMFPQVGVALLFVGCIIGTGIGYSGWWCRGKVSATTYTLIGVMNKCITVLMNCLVWDQ
;
A
#
# COMPACT_ATOMS: atom_id res chain seq x y z
N THR A 1 -2.07 -30.65 5.07
CA THR A 1 -3.14 -30.08 4.23
C THR A 1 -3.52 -28.75 4.81
N ASP A 2 -3.50 -27.68 4.01
CA ASP A 2 -3.64 -26.30 4.47
C ASP A 2 -5.02 -26.06 5.14
N GLU A 3 -5.03 -25.54 6.37
CA GLU A 3 -6.27 -25.32 7.15
C GLU A 3 -7.22 -24.32 6.47
N LYS A 4 -6.67 -23.40 5.67
CA LYS A 4 -7.47 -22.42 4.89
C LYS A 4 -8.18 -23.05 3.69
N PHE A 5 -7.63 -24.12 3.14
CA PHE A 5 -8.30 -24.88 2.07
C PHE A 5 -9.48 -25.69 2.62
N GLN A 6 -9.38 -26.20 3.84
CA GLN A 6 -10.45 -26.96 4.50
C GLN A 6 -11.65 -26.08 4.87
N SER A 7 -11.43 -24.80 5.22
CA SER A 7 -12.51 -23.89 5.65
C SER A 7 -13.19 -23.12 4.51
N GLN A 8 -12.48 -22.82 3.41
CA GLN A 8 -12.99 -21.93 2.34
C GLN A 8 -12.83 -22.50 0.91
N GLY A 9 -12.26 -23.70 0.75
CA GLY A 9 -12.13 -24.37 -0.54
C GLY A 9 -11.33 -23.57 -1.59
N LEU A 10 -11.71 -23.69 -2.86
CA LEU A 10 -11.08 -22.99 -4.00
C LEU A 10 -11.17 -21.45 -3.92
N SER A 11 -12.18 -20.92 -3.23
CA SER A 11 -12.39 -19.47 -3.07
C SER A 11 -11.23 -18.79 -2.33
N ALA A 12 -10.58 -19.52 -1.42
CA ALA A 12 -9.41 -19.04 -0.68
C ALA A 12 -8.23 -18.66 -1.59
N TYR A 13 -8.12 -19.30 -2.76
CA TYR A 13 -7.04 -19.06 -3.72
C TYR A 13 -7.40 -18.06 -4.81
N THR A 14 -8.69 -17.76 -5.02
CA THR A 14 -9.14 -16.83 -6.06
C THR A 14 -8.58 -15.43 -5.84
N TRP A 15 -8.67 -14.91 -4.61
CA TRP A 15 -8.19 -13.56 -4.30
C TRP A 15 -6.66 -13.42 -4.34
N PRO A 16 -5.85 -14.31 -3.71
CA PRO A 16 -4.40 -14.27 -3.85
C PRO A 16 -3.91 -14.40 -5.29
N THR A 17 -4.55 -15.25 -6.10
CA THR A 17 -4.21 -15.43 -7.51
C THR A 17 -4.51 -14.17 -8.32
N ALA A 18 -5.69 -13.57 -8.14
CA ALA A 18 -6.04 -12.31 -8.79
C ALA A 18 -5.06 -11.19 -8.38
N TYR A 19 -4.73 -11.09 -7.09
CA TYR A 19 -3.75 -10.13 -6.58
C TYR A 19 -2.37 -10.33 -7.22
N LEU A 20 -1.91 -11.59 -7.35
CA LEU A 20 -0.64 -11.93 -7.98
C LEU A 20 -0.57 -11.49 -9.45
N LEU A 21 -1.65 -11.68 -10.20
CA LEU A 21 -1.73 -11.23 -11.59
C LEU A 21 -1.68 -9.70 -11.70
N VAL A 22 -2.46 -9.00 -10.87
CA VAL A 22 -2.51 -7.53 -10.85
C VAL A 22 -1.16 -6.93 -10.47
N ILE A 23 -0.51 -7.42 -9.42
CA ILE A 23 0.79 -6.88 -8.98
C ILE A 23 1.91 -7.19 -9.99
N SER A 24 1.86 -8.35 -10.64
CA SER A 24 2.82 -8.69 -11.70
C SER A 24 2.68 -7.74 -12.90
N PHE A 25 1.45 -7.41 -13.27
CA PHE A 25 1.17 -6.44 -14.33
C PHE A 25 1.61 -5.02 -13.94
N GLU A 26 1.33 -4.58 -12.71
CA GLU A 26 1.74 -3.27 -12.19
C GLU A 26 3.26 -3.09 -12.24
N MET A 27 4.02 -4.09 -11.79
CA MET A 27 5.49 -4.05 -11.83
C MET A 27 6.06 -4.01 -13.25
N ALA A 28 5.46 -4.76 -14.18
CA ALA A 28 5.87 -4.75 -15.59
C ALA A 28 5.53 -3.42 -16.28
N TYR A 29 4.34 -2.88 -16.03
CA TYR A 29 3.88 -1.63 -16.60
C TYR A 29 4.57 -0.40 -16.00
N GLY A 30 4.93 -0.45 -14.71
CA GLY A 30 5.70 0.60 -14.04
C GLY A 30 7.03 0.87 -14.74
N LYS A 31 7.73 -0.17 -15.22
CA LYS A 31 8.97 -0.02 -15.98
C LYS A 31 8.74 0.60 -17.36
N ARG A 32 7.60 0.31 -18.01
CA ARG A 32 7.20 0.94 -19.26
C ARG A 32 6.91 2.42 -19.07
N ILE A 33 6.22 2.83 -18.00
CA ILE A 33 5.94 4.24 -17.70
C ILE A 33 7.24 5.03 -17.51
N ILE A 34 8.18 4.53 -16.69
CA ILE A 34 9.46 5.19 -16.44
C ILE A 34 10.28 5.35 -17.73
N LYS A 35 10.19 4.38 -18.65
CA LYS A 35 10.94 4.42 -19.92
C LYS A 35 10.25 5.26 -21.00
N SER A 36 8.92 5.38 -20.97
CA SER A 36 8.13 6.08 -22.00
C SER A 36 7.91 7.56 -21.72
N VAL A 37 8.00 8.01 -20.47
CA VAL A 37 7.78 9.42 -20.11
C VAL A 37 9.08 9.97 -19.54
N ASP A 38 9.70 10.91 -20.26
CA ASP A 38 10.92 11.60 -19.84
C ASP A 38 10.57 12.65 -18.77
N LEU A 39 10.29 12.17 -17.57
CA LEU A 39 9.99 13.01 -16.42
C LEU A 39 11.30 13.58 -15.89
N LYS A 40 11.52 14.89 -16.11
CA LYS A 40 12.71 15.64 -15.63
C LYS A 40 12.95 15.53 -14.11
N THR A 41 11.96 15.09 -13.33
CA THR A 41 12.04 14.99 -11.86
C THR A 41 11.44 13.68 -11.34
N LEU A 42 12.15 13.01 -10.43
CA LEU A 42 11.74 11.75 -9.78
C LEU A 42 10.48 11.86 -8.90
N SER A 43 10.07 13.08 -8.53
CA SER A 43 8.83 13.33 -7.79
C SER A 43 7.58 13.23 -8.66
N GLY A 44 7.72 13.29 -9.99
CA GLY A 44 6.58 13.23 -10.92
C GLY A 44 5.73 11.97 -10.75
N PRO A 45 6.30 10.76 -10.84
CA PRO A 45 5.56 9.51 -10.65
C PRO A 45 4.85 9.41 -9.30
N VAL A 46 5.48 9.89 -8.21
CA VAL A 46 4.92 9.86 -6.86
C VAL A 46 3.65 10.71 -6.77
N ILE A 47 3.69 11.92 -7.33
CA ILE A 47 2.55 12.83 -7.36
C ILE A 47 1.42 12.23 -8.21
N TYR A 48 1.75 11.69 -9.39
CA TYR A 48 0.75 11.03 -10.24
C TYR A 48 0.11 9.83 -9.55
N THR A 49 0.87 8.97 -8.87
CA THR A 49 0.29 7.83 -8.14
C THR A 49 -0.60 8.25 -6.99
N ASN A 50 -0.20 9.27 -6.22
CA ASN A 50 -0.99 9.74 -5.08
C ASN A 50 -2.27 10.46 -5.56
N MET A 51 -2.19 11.26 -6.62
CA MET A 51 -3.36 11.93 -7.19
C MET A 51 -4.34 10.96 -7.86
N LEU A 52 -3.83 10.02 -8.67
CA LEU A 52 -4.67 9.02 -9.34
C LEU A 52 -5.22 7.96 -8.37
N GLY A 53 -4.60 7.79 -7.20
CA GLY A 53 -5.09 6.92 -6.14
C GLY A 53 -6.30 7.50 -5.39
N TRP A 54 -6.54 8.81 -5.47
CA TRP A 54 -7.60 9.45 -4.69
C TRP A 54 -9.03 9.07 -5.14
N PRO A 55 -9.36 9.08 -6.46
CA PRO A 55 -10.69 8.66 -6.93
C PRO A 55 -11.10 7.23 -6.55
N PRO A 56 -10.27 6.18 -6.77
CA PRO A 56 -10.66 4.83 -6.38
C PRO A 56 -10.77 4.69 -4.86
N MET A 57 -9.90 5.37 -4.10
CA MET A 57 -9.96 5.34 -2.64
C MET A 57 -11.25 5.97 -2.11
N LEU A 58 -11.69 7.10 -2.68
CA LEU A 58 -12.97 7.73 -2.33
C LEU A 58 -14.17 6.86 -2.74
N MET A 59 -14.10 6.20 -3.89
CA MET A 59 -15.15 5.28 -4.34
C MET A 59 -15.30 4.09 -3.39
N PHE A 60 -14.19 3.50 -2.95
CA PHE A 60 -14.22 2.42 -1.95
C PHE A 60 -14.70 2.91 -0.58
N ALA A 61 -14.30 4.10 -0.15
CA ALA A 61 -14.80 4.71 1.09
C ALA A 61 -16.33 4.94 1.03
N ALA A 62 -16.84 5.36 -0.13
CA ALA A 62 -18.28 5.53 -0.34
C ALA A 62 -19.03 4.20 -0.32
N ALA A 63 -18.52 3.19 -1.02
CA ALA A 63 -19.13 1.87 -1.09
C ALA A 63 -19.05 1.09 0.25
N GLY A 64 -17.98 1.31 1.03
CA GLY A 64 -17.77 0.69 2.33
C GLY A 64 -18.59 1.30 3.48
N GLY A 65 -19.34 2.39 3.23
CA GLY A 65 -20.15 3.05 4.25
C GLY A 65 -19.36 3.80 5.32
N GLU A 66 -18.07 4.04 5.10
CA GLU A 66 -17.15 4.70 6.06
C GLU A 66 -17.63 6.12 6.42
N PHE A 67 -18.28 6.83 5.48
CA PHE A 67 -18.84 8.16 5.72
C PHE A 67 -19.99 8.16 6.73
N THR A 68 -20.82 7.11 6.73
CA THR A 68 -21.92 6.96 7.68
C THR A 68 -21.38 6.69 9.08
N ARG A 69 -20.36 5.82 9.16
CA ARG A 69 -19.68 5.47 10.40
C ARG A 69 -18.96 6.67 11.03
N LEU A 70 -18.32 7.50 10.20
CA LEU A 70 -17.73 8.79 10.62
C LEU A 70 -18.79 9.75 11.18
N LYS A 71 -19.97 9.81 10.56
CA LYS A 71 -21.08 10.66 11.01
C LYS A 71 -21.66 10.21 12.36
N GLU A 72 -21.76 8.90 12.58
CA GLU A 72 -22.21 8.33 13.85
C GLU A 72 -21.23 8.65 14.99
N ILE A 73 -19.94 8.44 14.76
CA ILE A 73 -18.88 8.77 15.73
C ILE A 73 -18.90 10.27 16.08
N TYR A 74 -19.13 11.14 15.09
CA TYR A 74 -19.23 12.59 15.29
C TYR A 74 -20.43 12.98 16.16
N LEU A 75 -21.60 12.38 15.92
CA LEU A 75 -22.81 12.65 16.69
C LEU A 75 -22.71 12.15 18.14
N GLU A 76 -22.04 11.02 18.35
CA GLU A 76 -21.86 10.42 19.67
C GLU A 76 -20.81 11.15 20.53
N ASN A 77 -19.70 11.58 19.92
CA ASN A 77 -18.55 12.07 20.70
C ASN A 77 -18.50 13.58 20.96
N SER A 78 -19.35 14.41 20.33
CA SER A 78 -19.64 15.86 20.57
C SER A 78 -18.51 16.85 20.97
N VAL A 79 -17.26 16.43 21.09
CA VAL A 79 -16.14 17.16 21.67
C VAL A 79 -14.95 17.21 20.70
N TYR A 80 -14.71 16.17 19.89
CA TYR A 80 -13.64 16.19 18.87
C TYR A 80 -14.02 15.44 17.58
N MET A 81 -14.18 16.19 16.49
CA MET A 81 -14.38 15.62 15.14
C MET A 81 -13.15 14.84 14.64
N PHE A 82 -11.96 15.23 15.12
CA PHE A 82 -10.70 14.57 14.82
C PHE A 82 -9.85 14.44 16.08
N PRO A 83 -9.60 13.22 16.59
CA PRO A 83 -8.69 13.04 17.72
C PRO A 83 -7.30 13.54 17.33
N GLN A 84 -6.73 14.46 18.11
CA GLN A 84 -5.45 15.11 17.81
C GLN A 84 -4.32 14.09 17.58
N VAL A 85 -4.31 13.02 18.38
CA VAL A 85 -3.35 11.91 18.24
C VAL A 85 -3.54 11.16 16.91
N GLY A 86 -4.78 10.90 16.50
CA GLY A 86 -5.07 10.22 15.24
C GLY A 86 -4.65 11.04 14.02
N VAL A 87 -4.89 12.36 14.06
CA VAL A 87 -4.43 13.28 13.02
C VAL A 87 -2.90 13.31 12.96
N ALA A 88 -2.23 13.40 14.10
CA ALA A 88 -0.77 13.40 14.15
C ALA A 88 -0.18 12.10 13.56
N LEU A 89 -0.72 10.94 13.92
CA LEU A 89 -0.30 9.65 13.36
C LEU A 89 -0.57 9.56 11.85
N LEU A 90 -1.69 10.10 11.38
CA LEU A 90 -2.02 10.15 9.96
C LEU A 90 -1.02 11.03 9.20
N PHE A 91 -0.67 12.21 9.72
CA PHE A 91 0.36 13.07 9.12
C PHE A 91 1.72 12.37 9.04
N VAL A 92 2.15 11.72 10.13
CA VAL A 92 3.40 10.94 10.13
C VAL A 92 3.33 9.80 9.11
N GLY A 93 2.21 9.09 9.05
CA GLY A 93 1.95 8.05 8.06
C GLY A 93 2.02 8.56 6.62
N CYS A 94 1.49 9.75 6.33
CA CYS A 94 1.58 10.39 5.02
C CYS A 94 3.02 10.74 4.64
N ILE A 95 3.81 11.26 5.59
CA ILE A 95 5.23 11.59 5.36
C ILE A 95 6.03 10.32 5.06
N ILE A 96 5.89 9.29 5.89
CA ILE A 96 6.57 8.00 5.70
C ILE A 96 6.11 7.34 4.40
N GLY A 97 4.81 7.31 4.12
CA GLY A 97 4.23 6.74 2.91
C GLY A 97 4.71 7.44 1.64
N THR A 98 4.82 8.77 1.66
CA THR A 98 5.40 9.54 0.56
C THR A 98 6.88 9.23 0.37
N GLY A 99 7.63 9.09 1.47
CA GLY A 99 9.04 8.67 1.43
C GLY A 99 9.24 7.27 0.85
N ILE A 100 8.38 6.32 1.18
CA ILE A 100 8.38 4.97 0.60
C ILE A 100 8.06 5.04 -0.89
N GLY A 101 7.04 5.80 -1.29
CA GLY A 101 6.70 6.01 -2.69
C GLY A 101 7.89 6.59 -3.48
N TYR A 102 8.53 7.63 -2.95
CA TYR A 102 9.69 8.27 -3.58
C TYR A 102 10.87 7.31 -3.74
N SER A 103 11.25 6.61 -2.67
CA SER A 103 12.35 5.64 -2.72
C SER A 103 12.03 4.43 -3.61
N GLY A 104 10.78 3.98 -3.65
CA GLY A 104 10.31 2.91 -4.54
C GLY A 104 10.44 3.27 -6.01
N TRP A 105 9.98 4.46 -6.42
CA TRP A 105 10.13 4.95 -7.80
C TRP A 105 11.59 5.20 -8.17
N TRP A 106 12.39 5.74 -7.26
CA TRP A 106 13.84 5.87 -7.45
C TRP A 106 14.52 4.52 -7.68
N CYS A 107 14.19 3.52 -6.87
CA CYS A 107 14.71 2.16 -7.00
C CYS A 107 14.31 1.55 -8.34
N ARG A 108 13.03 1.64 -8.73
CA ARG A 108 12.52 1.16 -10.03
C ARG A 108 13.23 1.77 -11.25
N GLY A 109 13.76 2.99 -11.13
CA GLY A 109 14.57 3.63 -12.17
C GLY A 109 16.01 3.12 -12.26
N LYS A 110 16.56 2.55 -11.17
CA LYS A 110 17.95 2.06 -11.08
C LYS A 110 18.08 0.56 -11.24
N VAL A 111 17.04 -0.21 -10.86
CA VAL A 111 17.09 -1.68 -10.87
C VAL A 111 16.09 -2.30 -11.86
N SER A 112 16.25 -3.59 -12.16
CA SER A 112 15.28 -4.34 -12.95
C SER A 112 13.98 -4.60 -12.15
N ALA A 113 12.87 -4.84 -12.84
CA ALA A 113 11.59 -5.17 -12.19
C ALA A 113 11.69 -6.40 -11.28
N THR A 114 12.45 -7.42 -11.70
CA THR A 114 12.70 -8.65 -10.92
C THR A 114 13.58 -8.38 -9.69
N THR A 115 14.55 -7.48 -9.81
CA THR A 115 15.39 -7.08 -8.66
C THR A 115 14.57 -6.30 -7.64
N TYR A 116 13.65 -5.44 -8.10
CA TYR A 116 12.77 -4.68 -7.23
C TYR A 116 11.83 -5.59 -6.42
N THR A 117 11.24 -6.62 -7.05
CA THR A 117 10.42 -7.60 -6.31
C THR A 117 11.26 -8.38 -5.30
N LEU A 118 12.49 -8.76 -5.64
CA LEU A 118 13.41 -9.46 -4.73
C LEU A 118 13.74 -8.60 -3.50
N ILE A 119 14.07 -7.31 -3.69
CA ILE A 119 14.33 -6.37 -2.59
C ILE A 119 13.11 -6.28 -1.66
N GLY A 120 11.89 -6.28 -2.21
CA GLY A 120 10.65 -6.28 -1.42
C GLY A 120 10.51 -7.54 -0.56
N VAL A 121 10.86 -8.71 -1.08
CA VAL A 121 10.87 -9.97 -0.31
C VAL A 121 11.94 -9.92 0.78
N MET A 122 13.15 -9.44 0.48
CA MET A 122 14.22 -9.30 1.47
C MET A 122 13.81 -8.38 2.62
N ASN A 123 13.15 -7.25 2.34
CA ASN A 123 12.65 -6.35 3.36
C ASN A 123 11.66 -7.06 4.31
N LYS A 124 10.74 -7.87 3.77
CA LYS A 124 9.82 -8.67 4.59
C LYS A 124 10.56 -9.70 5.44
N CYS A 125 11.53 -10.41 4.88
CA CYS A 125 12.34 -11.38 5.61
C CYS A 125 13.12 -10.72 6.76
N ILE A 126 13.70 -9.53 6.53
CA ILE A 126 14.42 -8.77 7.56
C ILE A 126 13.46 -8.37 8.69
N THR A 127 12.25 -7.91 8.39
CA THR A 127 11.27 -7.58 9.43
C THR A 127 10.89 -8.79 10.28
N VAL A 128 10.72 -9.97 9.65
CA VAL A 128 10.46 -11.22 10.39
C VAL A 128 11.65 -11.61 11.25
N LEU A 129 12.87 -11.55 10.71
CA LEU A 129 14.08 -11.85 11.47
C LEU A 129 14.24 -10.90 12.68
N MET A 130 14.02 -9.59 12.49
CA MET A 130 14.06 -8.62 13.58
C MET A 130 12.98 -8.89 14.61
N ASN A 131 11.77 -9.28 14.19
CA ASN A 131 10.73 -9.67 15.11
C ASN A 131 11.15 -10.89 15.95
N CYS A 132 11.69 -11.93 15.33
CA CYS A 132 12.24 -13.08 16.05
C CYS A 132 13.36 -12.65 17.00
N LEU A 133 14.33 -11.85 16.58
CA LEU A 133 15.45 -11.45 17.45
C LEU A 133 15.04 -10.61 18.67
N VAL A 134 13.99 -9.79 18.54
CA VAL A 134 13.53 -8.91 19.63
C VAL A 134 12.50 -9.59 20.54
N TRP A 135 11.61 -10.41 19.97
CA TRP A 135 10.50 -11.02 20.70
C TRP A 135 10.71 -12.49 21.08
N ASP A 136 11.65 -13.20 20.45
CA ASP A 136 12.04 -14.58 20.84
C ASP A 136 13.09 -14.56 21.98
N GLN A 137 12.85 -13.66 22.94
CA GLN A 137 13.47 -13.63 24.28
C GLN A 137 12.45 -14.09 25.35
#